data_AF-A0A2E6VI11-F1
#
_entry.id   AF-A0A2E6VI11-F1
#
_cell.length_a   1.000
_cell.length_b   1.000
_cell.length_c   1.000
_cell.angle_alpha   90.00
_cell.angle_beta   90.00
_cell.angle_gamma   90.00
#
_symmetry.space_group_name_H-M   'P 1'
#
loop_
_entity.id
_entity.type
_entity.pdbx_description
1 polymer ?
#
loop_
_entity_poly.entity_id
_entity_poly.type
_entity_poly.pdbx_seq_one_letter_code
_entity_poly.pdbx_strand_id
1 'polypeptide(L)' 'MMMINIKYMLTTFFVSVFAISSSANEIIHQYSAQITRDIYGVPHVHGVTDADAAFGLAYAQAEDDITN' A
#
# COMPACT_ATOMS: atom_id res chain seq x y z
N MET A 1 3.05 -44.27 26.81
CA MET A 1 2.35 -43.91 25.54
C MET A 1 1.24 -42.92 25.90
N MET A 2 1.26 -41.60 25.65
CA MET A 2 2.31 -40.58 25.59
C MET A 2 1.73 -39.37 26.36
N MET A 3 2.36 -38.96 27.47
CA MET A 3 1.94 -37.78 28.26
C MET A 3 2.57 -36.52 27.67
N ILE A 4 1.82 -35.78 26.87
CA ILE A 4 2.22 -34.47 26.35
C ILE A 4 2.25 -33.48 27.52
N ASN A 5 3.45 -33.02 27.90
CA ASN A 5 3.64 -32.14 29.06
C ASN A 5 3.09 -30.74 28.78
N ILE A 6 2.33 -30.18 29.74
CA ILE A 6 1.66 -28.87 29.67
C ILE A 6 2.57 -27.72 29.20
N LYS A 7 3.88 -27.81 29.50
CA LYS A 7 4.91 -26.84 29.09
C LYS A 7 5.04 -26.72 27.57
N TYR A 8 4.99 -27.84 26.85
CA TYR A 8 5.14 -27.84 25.39
C TYR A 8 3.86 -27.40 24.68
N MET A 9 2.70 -27.61 25.31
CA MET A 9 1.41 -27.16 24.79
C MET A 9 1.29 -25.64 24.78
N LEU A 10 1.80 -24.98 25.83
CA LEU A 10 1.80 -23.52 25.93
C LEU A 10 2.78 -22.88 24.95
N THR A 11 3.94 -23.50 24.73
CA THR A 11 4.91 -23.01 23.73
C THR A 11 4.41 -23.18 22.30
N THR A 12 3.74 -24.30 21.97
CA THR A 12 3.16 -24.47 20.63
C THR A 12 2.01 -23.52 20.36
N PHE A 13 1.26 -23.14 21.40
CA PHE A 13 0.16 -22.16 21.29
C PHE A 13 0.68 -20.73 21.06
N PHE A 14 1.77 -20.32 21.73
CA PHE A 14 2.34 -18.99 21.52
C PHE A 14 3.02 -18.83 20.14
N VAL A 15 3.66 -19.89 19.62
CA VAL A 15 4.28 -19.86 18.28
C VAL A 15 3.24 -19.77 17.17
N SER A 16 2.09 -20.44 17.31
CA SER A 16 1.04 -20.40 16.29
C SER A 16 0.31 -19.05 16.22
N VAL A 17 0.15 -18.35 17.35
CA VAL A 17 -0.50 -17.02 17.40
C VAL A 17 0.36 -15.94 16.73
N PHE A 18 1.68 -16.00 16.85
CA PHE A 18 2.59 -15.05 16.18
C PHE A 18 2.54 -15.20 14.64
N ALA A 19 2.38 -16.42 14.13
CA ALA A 19 2.32 -16.70 12.69
C ALA A 19 1.04 -16.18 12.00
N ILE A 20 -0.05 -15.97 12.74
CA ILE A 20 -1.35 -15.54 12.18
C ILE A 20 -1.43 -13.98 12.05
N SER A 21 -0.45 -13.25 12.60
CA SER A 21 -0.56 -11.80 12.80
C SER A 21 -0.22 -10.92 11.58
N SER A 22 -0.03 -11.46 10.38
CA SER A 22 0.42 -10.67 9.21
C SER A 22 -0.45 -10.77 7.94
N SER A 23 -1.74 -11.09 8.05
CA SER A 23 -2.68 -10.94 6.93
C SER A 23 -3.28 -9.53 6.87
N ALA A 24 -2.44 -8.53 6.58
CA ALA A 24 -2.93 -7.20 6.21
C ALA A 24 -3.52 -7.28 4.79
N ASN A 25 -4.85 -7.34 4.69
CA ASN A 25 -5.54 -7.19 3.42
C ASN A 25 -5.59 -5.71 3.07
N GLU A 26 -4.47 -5.15 2.60
CA GLU A 26 -4.45 -3.78 2.14
C GLU A 26 -5.33 -3.68 0.89
N ILE A 27 -6.44 -2.95 1.00
CA ILE A 27 -7.21 -2.55 -0.17
C ILE A 27 -6.38 -1.47 -0.86
N ILE A 28 -5.51 -1.90 -1.77
CA ILE A 28 -4.78 -0.99 -2.64
C ILE A 28 -5.81 -0.33 -3.55
N HIS A 29 -6.20 0.90 -3.22
CA HIS A 29 -6.96 1.73 -4.16
C HIS A 29 -6.05 2.05 -5.33
N GLN A 30 -6.29 1.38 -6.45
CA GLN A 30 -5.53 1.56 -7.66
C GLN A 30 -6.05 2.78 -8.40
N TYR A 31 -5.37 3.91 -8.22
CA TYR A 31 -5.62 5.13 -8.99
C TYR A 31 -4.91 5.05 -10.34
N SER A 32 -5.55 5.56 -11.39
CA SER A 32 -4.99 5.57 -12.74
C SER A 32 -5.21 6.91 -13.42
N ALA A 33 -4.13 7.67 -13.56
CA ALA A 33 -4.13 8.96 -14.25
C ALA A 33 -3.07 9.00 -15.36
N GLN A 34 -3.41 9.63 -16.48
CA GLN A 34 -2.48 9.98 -17.54
C GLN A 34 -2.01 11.42 -17.34
N ILE A 35 -0.70 11.62 -17.27
CA ILE A 35 -0.09 12.94 -17.11
C ILE A 35 0.72 13.23 -18.38
N THR A 36 0.45 14.35 -19.03
CA THR A 36 1.24 14.86 -20.15
C THR A 36 1.75 16.25 -19.81
N ARG A 37 2.97 16.59 -20.22
CA ARG A 37 3.56 17.90 -19.94
C ARG A 37 3.72 18.68 -21.23
N ASP A 38 3.45 19.98 -21.16
CA ASP A 38 3.68 20.90 -22.26
C ASP A 38 5.15 21.34 -22.37
N ILE A 39 5.43 22.26 -23.28
CA ILE A 39 6.77 22.81 -23.48
C ILE A 39 7.28 23.66 -22.30
N TYR A 40 6.39 24.09 -21.41
CA TYR A 40 6.70 24.88 -20.22
C TYR A 40 6.74 24.02 -18.96
N GLY A 41 6.53 22.70 -19.07
CA GLY A 41 6.52 21.74 -17.98
C GLY A 41 5.19 21.65 -17.22
N VAL A 42 4.15 22.36 -17.66
CA VAL A 42 2.83 22.36 -16.99
C VAL A 42 2.16 20.98 -17.17
N PRO A 43 1.71 20.33 -16.08
CA PRO A 43 1.07 19.02 -16.17
C PRO A 43 -0.41 19.14 -16.57
N HIS A 44 -0.77 18.40 -17.62
CA HIS A 44 -2.15 18.10 -18.01
C HIS A 44 -2.51 16.70 -17.50
N VAL A 45 -3.37 16.65 -16.48
CA VAL A 45 -3.78 15.41 -15.80
C VAL A 45 -5.16 14.97 -16.27
N HIS A 46 -5.27 13.72 -16.70
CA HIS A 46 -6.51 13.08 -17.11
C HIS A 46 -6.75 11.81 -16.30
N GLY A 47 -7.84 11.78 -15.53
CA GLY A 47 -8.33 10.60 -14.81
C GLY A 47 -9.70 10.17 -15.33
N VAL A 48 -10.03 8.88 -15.19
CA VAL A 48 -11.37 8.37 -15.52
C VAL A 48 -12.40 8.85 -14.50
N THR A 49 -11.97 8.97 -13.25
CA THR A 49 -12.75 9.52 -12.14
C THR A 49 -12.08 10.76 -11.55
N ASP A 50 -12.84 11.56 -10.80
CA ASP A 50 -12.30 12.72 -10.09
C ASP A 50 -11.20 12.31 -9.09
N ALA A 51 -11.31 11.12 -8.48
CA ALA A 51 -10.32 10.58 -7.57
C ALA A 51 -8.99 10.28 -8.27
N ASP A 52 -9.04 9.73 -9.48
CA ASP A 52 -7.85 9.48 -10.30
C ASP A 52 -7.18 10.79 -10.72
N ALA A 53 -7.96 11.77 -11.16
CA ALA A 53 -7.44 13.08 -11.56
C ALA A 53 -6.80 13.82 -10.38
N ALA A 54 -7.43 13.78 -9.20
CA ALA A 54 -6.88 14.36 -7.98
C ALA A 54 -5.58 13.66 -7.56
N PHE A 55 -5.52 12.33 -7.66
CA PHE A 55 -4.29 11.56 -7.41
C PHE A 55 -3.17 11.96 -8.39
N GLY A 56 -3.47 12.02 -9.69
CA GLY A 56 -2.49 12.42 -10.70
C GLY A 56 -1.98 13.86 -10.54
N LEU A 57 -2.85 14.78 -10.08
CA LEU A 57 -2.45 16.15 -9.77
C LEU A 57 -1.46 16.20 -8.59
N ALA A 58 -1.78 15.51 -7.50
CA ALA A 58 -0.89 15.42 -6.34
C ALA A 58 0.45 14.76 -6.71
N TYR A 59 0.42 13.73 -7.55
CA TYR A 59 1.62 13.06 -8.04
C TYR A 59 2.50 13.99 -8.88
N ALA A 60 1.93 14.71 -9.85
CA ALA A 60 2.67 15.67 -10.67
C ALA A 60 3.32 16.78 -9.82
N GLN A 61 2.61 17.26 -8.80
CA GLN A 61 3.14 18.25 -7.85
C GLN A 61 4.33 17.68 -7.06
N ALA A 62 4.24 16.43 -6.60
CA ALA A 62 5.33 15.78 -5.87
C ALA A 62 6.55 15.53 -6.76
N GLU A 63 6.36 15.13 -8.01
CA GLU A 63 7.46 14.99 -8.98
C GLU A 63 8.23 16.30 -9.16
N ASP A 64 7.53 17.44 -9.22
CA ASP A 64 8.16 18.76 -9.43
C ASP A 64 8.97 19.23 -8.20
N ASP A 65 8.57 18.83 -6.99
CA ASP A 65 9.20 19.24 -5.73
C ASP A 65 10.37 18.32 -5.28
N ILE A 66 10.45 17.10 -5.83
CA ILE A 66 11.44 16.07 -5.43
C ILE A 66 12.91 16.48 -5.65
N THR A 67 13.18 17.48 -6.50
CA THR A 67 14.56 17.88 -6.88
C THR A 67 15.19 19.00 -6.05
N ASN A 68 14.52 19.52 -5.01
CA ASN A 68 15.05 20.57 -4.13
C ASN A 68 15.63 20.01 -2.82
#